data_AF-A0A9Q3DVV2-F1
#
_entry.id   AF-A0A9Q3DVV2-F1
#
_cell.length_a   1.000
_cell.length_b   1.000
_cell.length_c   1.000
_cell.angle_alpha   90.00
_cell.angle_beta   90.00
_cell.angle_gamma   90.00
#
_symmetry.space_group_name_H-M   'P 1'
#
loop_
_entity.id
_entity.type
_entity.pdbx_description
1 polymer ?
#
loop_
_entity_poly.entity_id
_entity_poly.type
_entity_poly.pdbx_seq_one_letter_code
_entity_poly.pdbx_strand_id
1 'polypeptide(L)'
;MDHQILAAKYKSVLKKVRPVNEPMPQDLNPPLARDPYETPLSSNPPLFQEAFKVTHERLQAVNFGPPGVLSIEDINLSKTLLP
;
A
#
# COMPACT_ATOMS: atom_id res chain seq x y z
N MET A 1 31.62 0.16 -16.09
CA MET A 1 30.50 -0.34 -15.28
C MET A 1 30.37 0.62 -14.11
N ASP A 2 29.64 1.71 -14.33
CA ASP A 2 29.61 2.82 -13.38
C ASP A 2 28.69 2.46 -12.22
N HIS A 3 29.28 2.25 -11.05
CA HIS A 3 28.54 2.11 -9.81
C HIS A 3 27.80 3.43 -9.54
N GLN A 4 26.50 3.48 -9.83
CA GLN A 4 25.62 4.54 -9.34
C GLN A 4 25.54 4.43 -7.81
N ILE A 5 26.44 5.12 -7.14
CA ILE A 5 26.34 5.41 -5.72
C ILE A 5 25.12 6.33 -5.57
N LEU A 6 23.97 5.76 -5.25
CA LEU A 6 22.81 6.51 -4.73
C LEU A 6 23.16 6.98 -3.31
N ALA A 7 24.15 7.86 -3.21
CA ALA A 7 24.44 8.58 -1.99
C ALA A 7 23.18 9.36 -1.65
N ALA A 8 22.59 9.09 -0.49
CA ALA A 8 21.59 9.95 0.11
C ALA A 8 22.23 11.34 0.29
N LYS A 9 22.08 12.20 -0.73
CA LYS A 9 22.67 13.54 -0.73
C LYS A 9 22.09 14.29 0.46
N TYR A 10 22.94 14.51 1.46
CA TYR A 10 22.64 15.32 2.62
C TYR A 10 22.12 16.69 2.14
N LYS A 11 20.84 16.99 2.42
CA LYS A 11 20.27 18.29 2.06
C LYS A 11 20.82 19.33 3.04
N SER A 12 21.38 20.42 2.51
CA SER A 12 21.81 21.53 3.36
C SER A 12 20.65 22.04 4.21
N VAL A 13 20.94 22.61 5.38
CA VAL A 13 19.92 23.13 6.30
C VAL A 13 18.98 24.13 5.61
N LEU A 14 19.51 24.92 4.67
CA LEU A 14 18.73 25.83 3.81
C LEU A 14 17.74 25.11 2.87
N LYS A 15 18.06 23.89 2.42
CA LYS A 15 17.21 23.03 1.58
C LYS A 15 16.39 22.02 2.38
N LYS A 16 16.47 22.06 3.72
CA LYS A 16 15.62 21.26 4.59
C LYS A 16 14.20 21.81 4.48
N VAL A 17 13.35 21.07 3.78
CA VAL A 17 11.92 21.38 3.72
C VAL A 17 11.40 21.32 5.16
N ARG A 18 11.04 22.48 5.70
CA ARG A 18 10.28 22.55 6.95
C ARG A 18 8.82 22.35 6.57
N PRO A 19 8.10 21.38 7.16
CA PRO A 19 6.67 21.27 6.89
C PRO A 19 6.04 22.60 7.28
N VAL A 20 5.52 23.31 6.29
CA VAL A 20 4.68 24.48 6.51
C VAL A 20 3.32 23.92 6.91
N ASN A 21 2.72 24.47 7.96
CA ASN A 21 1.37 24.12 8.35
C ASN A 21 0.39 24.71 7.33
N GLU A 22 0.31 24.09 6.16
CA GLU A 22 -0.65 24.43 5.12
C GLU A 22 -1.90 23.56 5.30
N PRO A 23 -3.10 24.12 5.10
CA PRO A 23 -4.32 23.32 5.10
C PRO A 23 -4.22 22.25 4.02
N MET A 24 -4.73 21.05 4.33
CA MET A 24 -4.75 19.94 3.39
C MET A 24 -5.45 20.37 2.09
N PRO A 25 -4.80 20.22 0.91
CA PRO A 25 -5.43 20.55 -0.36
C PRO A 25 -6.73 19.75 -0.52
N GLN A 26 -7.84 20.45 -0.75
CA GLN A 26 -9.17 19.82 -0.88
C GLN A 26 -9.26 18.93 -2.14
N ASP A 27 -8.45 19.25 -3.16
CA ASP A 27 -8.38 18.49 -4.42
C ASP A 27 -7.59 17.17 -4.28
N LEU A 28 -6.88 16.98 -3.17
CA LEU A 28 -6.09 15.76 -2.93
C LEU A 28 -7.00 14.55 -2.68
N ASN A 29 -8.20 14.80 -2.15
CA ASN A 29 -9.23 13.78 -1.96
C ASN A 29 -10.56 14.34 -2.44
N PRO A 30 -10.81 14.33 -3.77
CA PRO A 30 -12.10 14.79 -4.29
C PRO A 30 -13.21 14.06 -3.53
N PRO A 31 -14.31 14.74 -3.16
CA PRO A 31 -15.42 14.05 -2.52
C PRO A 31 -15.78 12.87 -3.41
N LEU A 32 -15.79 11.67 -2.83
CA LEU A 32 -16.28 10.49 -3.52
C LEU A 32 -17.64 10.88 -4.11
N ALA A 33 -17.92 10.54 -5.36
CA ALA A 33 -19.20 10.86 -6.04
C ALA A 33 -20.42 10.14 -5.39
N ARG A 34 -20.24 9.65 -4.18
CA ARG A 34 -21.15 8.87 -3.36
C ARG A 34 -21.42 9.67 -2.09
N ASP A 35 -22.69 9.83 -1.76
CA ASP A 35 -23.09 10.46 -0.51
C ASP A 35 -22.51 9.66 0.69
N PRO A 36 -21.71 10.29 1.58
CA PRO A 36 -21.14 9.63 2.75
C PRO A 36 -22.20 9.13 3.74
N TYR A 37 -23.43 9.62 3.64
CA TYR A 37 -24.57 9.17 4.44
C TYR A 37 -25.39 8.09 3.72
N GLU A 38 -25.17 7.86 2.42
CA GLU A 38 -25.67 6.69 1.68
C GLU A 38 -24.76 5.49 1.91
N THR A 39 -24.76 5.02 3.15
CA THR A 39 -24.37 3.65 3.43
C THR A 39 -25.63 2.81 3.28
N PRO A 40 -25.74 1.92 2.27
CA PRO A 40 -26.84 0.96 2.22
C PRO A 40 -26.67 0.01 3.40
N LEU A 41 -27.25 0.39 4.54
CA LEU A 41 -27.36 -0.45 5.71
C LEU A 41 -28.39 -1.51 5.37
N SER A 42 -27.94 -2.60 4.74
CA SER A 42 -28.75 -3.81 4.66
C SER A 42 -29.10 -4.20 6.09
N SER A 43 -30.40 -4.32 6.40
CA SER A 43 -30.88 -4.73 7.73
C SER A 43 -30.23 -6.03 8.21
N ASN A 44 -29.83 -6.88 7.27
CA ASN A 44 -29.02 -8.06 7.51
C ASN A 44 -27.70 -7.93 6.73
N PRO A 45 -26.53 -7.89 7.39
CA PRO A 45 -25.28 -8.01 6.65
C PRO A 45 -25.26 -9.34 5.88
N PRO A 46 -24.55 -9.42 4.74
CA PRO A 46 -24.32 -10.70 4.09
C PRO A 46 -23.69 -11.67 5.09
N LEU A 47 -24.07 -12.94 5.01
CA LEU A 47 -23.45 -13.97 5.82
C LEU A 47 -21.95 -13.98 5.58
N PHE A 48 -21.18 -14.11 6.65
CA PHE A 48 -19.74 -14.27 6.55
C PHE A 48 -19.44 -15.49 5.68
N GLN A 49 -18.68 -15.27 4.60
CA GLN A 49 -18.13 -16.33 3.77
C GLN A 49 -16.63 -16.36 4.00
N GLU A 50 -16.13 -17.53 4.40
CA GLU A 50 -14.70 -17.78 4.42
C GLU A 50 -14.16 -17.69 2.98
N ALA A 51 -13.57 -16.54 2.66
CA ALA A 51 -12.79 -16.43 1.45
C ALA A 51 -11.47 -17.18 1.68
N PHE A 52 -11.17 -18.18 0.84
CA PHE A 52 -9.82 -18.71 0.72
C PHE A 52 -8.92 -17.53 0.28
N LYS A 53 -8.29 -16.90 1.26
CA LYS A 53 -7.83 -15.50 1.17
C LYS A 53 -6.68 -15.29 0.20
N VAL A 54 -5.98 -16.36 -0.18
CA VAL A 54 -4.76 -16.29 -0.96
C VAL A 54 -4.92 -17.21 -2.17
N THR A 55 -5.08 -16.62 -3.35
CA THR A 55 -4.99 -17.33 -4.63
C THR A 55 -3.67 -16.98 -5.31
N HIS A 56 -3.20 -17.83 -6.22
CA HIS A 56 -1.99 -17.58 -6.99
C HIS A 56 -2.06 -16.23 -7.74
N GLU A 57 -3.21 -15.92 -8.32
CA GLU A 57 -3.46 -14.65 -9.04
C GLU A 57 -3.33 -13.44 -8.11
N ARG A 58 -3.82 -13.54 -6.86
CA ARG A 58 -3.70 -12.44 -5.89
C ARG A 58 -2.27 -12.27 -5.40
N LEU A 59 -1.52 -13.35 -5.19
CA LEU A 59 -0.10 -13.26 -4.83
C LEU A 59 0.74 -12.61 -5.93
N GLN A 60 0.43 -12.89 -7.20
CA GLN A 60 1.12 -12.26 -8.34
C GLN A 60 0.82 -10.76 -8.43
N ALA A 61 -0.37 -10.33 -8.02
CA ALA A 61 -0.74 -8.91 -7.98
C ALA A 61 -0.15 -8.15 -6.77
N VAL A 62 0.36 -8.86 -5.76
CA VAL A 62 0.98 -8.22 -4.58
C VAL A 62 2.41 -7.79 -4.91
N ASN A 63 2.68 -6.49 -4.74
CA ASN A 63 4.02 -5.96 -4.83
C ASN A 63 4.77 -6.20 -3.51
N PHE A 64 5.74 -7.11 -3.53
CA PHE A 64 6.59 -7.44 -2.38
C PHE A 64 7.74 -6.45 -2.15
N GLY A 65 7.77 -5.35 -2.90
CA GLY A 65 8.80 -4.34 -2.81
C GLY A 65 10.09 -4.69 -3.56
N PRO A 66 11.15 -3.89 -3.37
CA PRO A 66 12.44 -4.10 -4.04
C PRO A 66 13.14 -5.41 -3.62
N PRO A 67 14.07 -5.92 -4.44
CA PRO A 67 14.82 -7.13 -4.11
C PRO A 67 15.58 -6.98 -2.79
N GLY A 68 15.51 -8.00 -1.93
CA GLY A 68 16.15 -8.02 -0.61
C GLY A 68 15.27 -7.58 0.57
N VAL A 69 14.03 -7.15 0.34
CA VAL A 69 13.06 -6.85 1.41
C VAL A 69 12.52 -8.13 2.06
N LEU A 70 12.24 -9.15 1.25
CA LEU A 70 11.83 -10.47 1.73
C LEU A 70 12.99 -11.45 1.64
N SER A 71 13.12 -12.27 2.67
CA SER A 71 14.01 -13.42 2.63
C SER A 71 13.44 -14.50 1.69
N ILE A 72 14.31 -15.43 1.27
CA ILE A 72 13.89 -16.59 0.47
C ILE A 72 12.88 -17.44 1.25
N GLU A 73 13.00 -17.49 2.57
CA GLU A 73 12.13 -18.23 3.48
C GLU A 73 10.72 -17.62 3.51
N ASP A 74 10.60 -16.29 3.56
CA ASP A 74 9.31 -15.58 3.51
C ASP A 74 8.59 -15.84 2.18
N ILE A 75 9.35 -15.82 1.08
CA ILE A 75 8.81 -16.13 -0.25
C ILE A 75 8.31 -17.58 -0.31
N ASN A 76 9.03 -18.52 0.29
CA ASN A 76 8.62 -19.92 0.32
C ASN A 76 7.42 -20.15 1.24
N LEU A 77 7.33 -19.46 2.37
CA LEU A 77 6.18 -19.50 3.27
C LEU A 77 4.91 -18.98 2.58
N SER A 78 5.03 -17.94 1.75
CA SER A 78 3.87 -17.43 1.01
C SER A 78 3.26 -18.47 0.05
N LYS A 79 4.07 -19.41 -0.45
CA LYS A 79 3.63 -20.49 -1.36
C LYS A 79 2.98 -21.66 -0.63
N THR A 80 3.37 -21.95 0.62
CA THR A 80 2.77 -23.04 1.42
C THR A 80 1.42 -22.65 2.03
N LEU A 81 1.11 -21.36 2.09
CA LEU A 81 -0.20 -20.84 2.55
C LEU A 81 -1.28 -20.89 1.46
N LEU A 82 -0.93 -21.30 0.24
CA LEU A 82 -1.87 -21.54 -0.84
C LEU A 82 -2.53 -22.93 -0.65
N PRO A 83 -3.87 -23.03 -0.77
CA PRO A 83 -4.56 -24.32 -0.78
C PRO A 83 -4.25 -25.13 -2.04
#